data_AF-A0A1K1PSC8-F1
#
_entry.id   AF-A0A1K1PSC8-F1
#
_cell.length_a   1.000
_cell.length_b   1.000
_cell.length_c   1.000
_cell.angle_alpha   90.00
_cell.angle_beta   90.00
_cell.angle_gamma   90.00
#
_symmetry.space_group_name_H-M   'P 1'
#
loop_
_entity.id
_entity.type
_entity.pdbx_description
1 polymer ?
#
loop_
_entity_poly.entity_id
_entity_poly.type
_entity_poly.pdbx_seq_one_letter_code
_entity_poly.pdbx_strand_id
1 'polypeptide(L)' 'MNPETNPTEDAGTDGRPRVWLVAGLAAPTREPADHPPVRDDLMRRWEPRPDGTYQTADGRHHASWTELHARYDLVEVA' A
#
# COMPACT_ATOMS: atom_id res chain seq x y z
N MET A 1 1.02 31.09 -32.52
CA MET A 1 2.12 30.51 -31.73
C MET A 1 1.79 30.74 -30.26
N ASN A 2 1.18 29.76 -29.63
CA ASN A 2 0.96 29.71 -28.19
C ASN A 2 1.80 28.53 -27.68
N PRO A 3 2.61 28.67 -26.62
CA PRO A 3 3.33 27.53 -26.07
C PRO A 3 2.35 26.63 -25.31
N GLU A 4 2.17 25.41 -25.80
CA GLU A 4 1.46 24.35 -25.09
C GLU A 4 2.21 24.08 -23.78
N THR A 5 1.52 24.33 -22.67
CA THR A 5 2.04 24.07 -21.34
C THR A 5 2.00 22.57 -21.14
N ASN A 6 3.17 21.92 -21.30
CA ASN A 6 3.34 20.50 -21.03
C ASN A 6 2.93 20.26 -19.56
N PRO A 7 1.95 19.40 -19.25
CA PRO A 7 1.73 19.01 -17.87
C PRO A 7 2.99 18.27 -17.43
N THR A 8 3.68 18.83 -16.44
CA THR A 8 4.71 18.17 -15.65
C THR A 8 4.24 16.75 -15.38
N GLU A 9 4.90 15.78 -16.01
CA GLU A 9 4.68 14.37 -15.74
C GLU A 9 4.95 14.18 -14.25
N ASP A 10 3.84 14.06 -13.53
CA ASP A 10 3.74 13.63 -12.15
C ASP A 10 4.72 12.47 -11.96
N ALA A 11 5.51 12.53 -10.89
CA ALA A 11 6.48 11.51 -10.54
C ALA A 11 5.76 10.23 -10.12
N GLY A 12 5.07 9.60 -11.07
CA GLY A 12 4.50 8.27 -10.96
C GLY A 12 5.67 7.30 -10.92
N THR A 13 6.07 6.93 -9.71
CA THR A 13 6.70 5.65 -9.43
C THR A 13 6.12 4.59 -10.37
N ASP A 14 6.99 4.01 -11.20
CA ASP A 14 6.82 2.81 -12.03
C ASP A 14 5.43 2.17 -11.82
N GLY A 15 4.49 2.38 -12.76
CA GLY A 15 3.04 2.15 -12.59
C GLY A 15 2.58 0.71 -12.34
N ARG A 16 3.43 -0.15 -11.78
CA ARG A 16 3.16 -1.50 -11.35
C ARG A 16 2.96 -1.52 -9.82
N PRO A 17 1.84 -2.07 -9.33
CA PRO A 17 1.61 -2.17 -7.90
C PRO A 17 2.68 -3.04 -7.23
N ARG A 18 3.20 -2.60 -6.08
CA ARG A 18 4.06 -3.41 -5.22
C ARG A 18 3.27 -4.57 -4.60
N VAL A 19 3.94 -5.70 -4.39
CA VAL A 19 3.36 -6.90 -3.77
C VAL A 19 4.24 -7.35 -2.61
N TRP A 20 3.61 -7.67 -1.48
CA TRP A 20 4.24 -8.20 -0.29
C TRP A 20 3.58 -9.52 0.08
N LEU A 21 4.32 -10.62 -0.01
CA LEU A 21 3.81 -11.93 0.41
C LEU A 21 3.86 -12.05 1.93
N VAL A 22 2.97 -12.85 2.50
CA VAL A 22 2.96 -13.14 3.93
C VAL A 22 4.36 -13.55 4.42
N ALA A 23 4.78 -13.02 5.56
CA ALA A 23 6.15 -13.10 6.08
C ALA A 23 6.67 -14.53 6.29
N GLY A 24 5.80 -15.54 6.32
CA GLY A 24 6.19 -16.95 6.35
C GLY A 24 6.71 -17.50 5.02
N LEU A 25 6.47 -16.80 3.91
CA LEU A 25 6.83 -17.21 2.55
C LEU A 25 7.96 -16.36 1.93
N ALA A 26 8.16 -15.14 2.41
CA ALA A 26 9.18 -14.22 1.90
C ALA A 26 10.22 -13.84 2.97
N ALA A 27 11.41 -13.42 2.51
CA ALA A 27 12.39 -12.78 3.38
C ALA A 27 11.74 -11.59 4.10
N PRO A 28 12.19 -11.22 5.32
CA PRO A 28 11.58 -10.15 6.10
C PRO A 28 11.53 -8.85 5.29
N THR A 29 10.34 -8.54 4.77
CA THR A 29 10.12 -7.33 4.00
C THR A 29 9.99 -6.15 4.95
N ARG A 30 10.84 -5.13 4.73
CA ARG A 30 10.78 -3.88 5.47
C ARG A 30 9.44 -3.19 5.21
N GLU A 31 8.90 -2.56 6.24
CA GLU A 31 7.73 -1.68 6.12
C GLU A 31 7.98 -0.57 5.07
N PRO A 32 7.04 -0.36 4.13
CA PRO A 32 7.13 0.71 3.15
C PRO A 32 7.04 2.07 3.86
N ALA A 33 8.04 2.93 3.64
CA ALA A 33 8.16 4.23 4.32
C ALA A 33 7.06 5.23 3.95
N ASP A 34 6.42 5.02 2.81
CA ASP A 34 5.32 5.81 2.28
C ASP A 34 3.94 5.29 2.71
N HIS A 35 3.89 4.13 3.38
CA HIS A 35 2.66 3.48 3.88
C HIS A 35 1.50 3.54 2.86
N PRO A 36 1.64 2.93 1.67
CA PRO A 36 0.61 3.03 0.64
C PRO A 36 -0.66 2.29 1.07
N PRO A 37 -1.84 2.67 0.55
CA PRO A 37 -3.02 1.83 0.65
C PRO A 37 -2.75 0.43 0.08
N VAL A 38 -3.26 -0.60 0.76
CA VAL A 38 -3.08 -1.99 0.34
C VAL A 38 -4.39 -2.76 0.33
N ARG A 39 -4.44 -3.84 -0.45
CA ARG A 39 -5.51 -4.83 -0.41
C ARG A 39 -4.92 -6.18 -0.03
N ASP A 40 -5.61 -6.90 0.84
CA ASP A 40 -5.23 -8.26 1.22
C ASP A 40 -5.81 -9.34 0.29
N ASP A 41 -5.37 -10.59 0.48
CA ASP A 41 -5.84 -11.80 -0.21
C ASP A 41 -7.33 -12.13 0.06
N LEU A 42 -7.90 -11.59 1.14
CA LEU A 42 -9.34 -11.63 1.43
C LEU A 42 -10.10 -10.46 0.80
N MET A 43 -9.46 -9.71 -0.10
CA MET A 43 -10.00 -8.57 -0.84
C MET A 43 -10.42 -7.38 0.03
N ARG A 44 -9.98 -7.31 1.28
CA ARG A 44 -10.20 -6.15 2.15
C ARG A 44 -9.16 -5.07 1.83
N ARG A 45 -9.64 -3.84 1.69
CA ARG A 45 -8.81 -2.66 1.47
C ARG A 45 -8.47 -2.02 2.82
N TRP A 46 -7.19 -1.71 2.97
CA TRP A 46 -6.58 -1.15 4.16
C TRP A 46 -6.02 0.22 3.83
N GLU A 47 -6.48 1.23 4.56
CA GLU A 47 -6.02 2.61 4.42
C GLU A 47 -5.00 2.93 5.50
N PRO A 48 -3.87 3.57 5.15
CA PRO A 48 -2.91 4.02 6.14
C PRO A 48 -3.52 5.10 7.03
N ARG A 49 -3.09 5.11 8.28
CA ARG A 49 -3.48 6.10 9.28
C ARG A 49 -2.26 6.91 9.72
N PRO A 50 -2.44 8.17 10.17
CA PRO A 50 -1.32 9.03 10.61
C PRO A 50 -0.51 8.47 11.79
N ASP A 51 -1.05 7.50 12.52
CA ASP A 51 -0.40 6.81 13.64
C ASP A 51 0.48 5.62 13.20
N GLY A 52 0.66 5.41 11.89
CA GLY A 52 1.48 4.32 11.33
C GLY A 52 0.76 2.98 11.24
N THR A 53 -0.56 2.97 11.45
CA THR A 53 -1.38 1.75 11.36
C THR A 53 -2.25 1.75 10.10
N TYR A 54 -2.96 0.65 9.89
CA TYR A 54 -3.88 0.46 8.79
C TYR A 54 -5.28 0.16 9.30
N GLN A 55 -6.29 0.72 8.64
CA GLN A 55 -7.69 0.47 8.97
C GLN A 55 -8.50 0.10 7.74
N THR A 56 -9.48 -0.79 7.89
CA THR A 56 -10.48 -1.06 6.85
C THR A 56 -11.50 0.08 6.74
N ALA A 57 -12.12 0.23 5.56
CA ALA A 57 -13.10 1.29 5.30
C ALA A 57 -14.34 1.23 6.22
N ASP A 58 -14.71 0.05 6.71
CA ASP A 58 -15.79 -0.14 7.68
C ASP A 58 -15.38 0.22 9.13
N GLY A 59 -14.11 0.56 9.34
CA GLY A 59 -13.52 0.91 10.63
C GLY A 59 -13.37 -0.25 11.61
N ARG A 60 -13.77 -1.47 11.24
CA ARG A 60 -13.84 -2.63 12.16
C ARG A 60 -12.50 -3.30 12.38
N HIS A 61 -11.59 -3.20 11.43
CA HIS A 61 -10.29 -3.81 11.51
C HIS A 61 -9.21 -2.74 11.56
N HIS A 62 -8.25 -2.95 12.46
CA HIS A 62 -7.11 -2.08 12.71
C HIS A 62 -5.89 -2.97 12.94
N ALA A 63 -4.79 -2.68 12.26
CA ALA A 63 -3.56 -3.47 12.35
C ALA A 63 -2.34 -2.61 12.04
N SER A 64 -1.19 -2.92 12.66
CA SER A 64 0.12 -2.43 12.20
C SER A 64 0.54 -3.12 10.90
N TRP A 65 1.52 -2.55 10.19
CA TRP A 65 2.12 -3.22 9.02
C TRP A 65 2.64 -4.62 9.35
N THR A 66 3.31 -4.76 10.49
CA THR A 66 3.86 -6.04 10.96
C THR A 66 2.76 -7.09 11.09
N GLU A 67 1.59 -6.72 11.61
CA GLU A 67 0.46 -7.64 11.76
C GLU A 67 -0.22 -7.98 10.42
N LEU A 68 -0.30 -7.03 9.49
CA LEU A 68 -0.82 -7.29 8.15
C LEU A 68 0.09 -8.25 7.39
N HIS A 69 1.38 -7.92 7.31
CA HIS A 69 2.37 -8.71 6.57
C HIS A 69 2.62 -10.09 7.22
N ALA A 70 2.35 -10.26 8.51
CA ALA A 70 2.40 -11.56 9.16
C ALA A 70 1.22 -12.48 8.81
N ARG A 71 0.09 -11.92 8.35
CA ARG A 71 -1.18 -12.66 8.18
C ARG A 71 -1.65 -12.78 6.73
N TYR A 72 -1.29 -11.82 5.88
CA TYR A 72 -1.87 -11.69 4.55
C TYR A 72 -0.81 -11.43 3.49
N ASP A 73 -1.11 -11.87 2.26
CA ASP A 73 -0.49 -11.31 1.07
C ASP A 73 -1.12 -9.94 0.79
N LEU A 74 -0.30 -8.93 0.53
CA LEU A 74 -0.69 -7.54 0.33
C LEU A 74 -0.31 -7.09 -1.07
N VAL A 75 -1.21 -6.36 -1.71
CA VAL A 75 -0.93 -5.65 -2.97
C VAL A 75 -1.23 -4.17 -2.79
N GLU A 76 -0.35 -3.32 -3.28
CA GLU A 76 -0.56 -1.88 -3.34
C GLU A 76 -1.78 -1.55 -4.22
N VAL A 77 -2.56 -0.56 -3.78
CA VAL A 77 -3.69 -0.04 -4.57
C VAL A 77 -3.54 1.48 -4.78
N ALA A 78 -3.78 1.91 -6.01
CA ALA A 78 -3.86 3.32 -6.41
C ALA A 78 -5.23 3.94 -6.08
#